data_AF-A0A938T2L4-F1
#
_entry.id   AF-A0A938T2L4-F1
#
_cell.length_a   1.000
_cell.length_b   1.000
_cell.length_c   1.000
_cell.angle_alpha   90.00
_cell.angle_beta   90.00
_cell.angle_gamma   90.00
#
_symmetry.space_group_name_H-M   'P 1'
#
loop_
_entity.id
_entity.type
_entity.pdbx_description
1 polymer ?
#
loop_
_entity_poly.entity_id
_entity_poly.type
_entity_poly.pdbx_seq_one_letter_code
_entity_poly.pdbx_strand_id
1 'polypeptide(L)'
;MKEKVKEDLLNEYQRRGLSSTFRILEEMMCEIETLINSDGFRGNLIVTENDILLQSREEIVKKIQLVREKVSHLSKQFALEMKQAKLSSQILADLSYCWETLEGSKAKRLRGYGEVEEGLEKVLDPQIDAIINLITEMENILKKH
;
A
#
# COMPACT_ATOMS: atom_id res chain seq x y z
N MET A 1 -4.42 46.40 12.27
CA MET A 1 -4.68 44.95 12.31
C MET A 1 -3.60 44.30 11.45
N LYS A 2 -2.63 43.58 12.03
CA LYS A 2 -1.56 42.94 11.24
C LYS A 2 -2.17 41.73 10.52
N GLU A 3 -2.04 41.65 9.19
CA GLU A 3 -2.33 40.41 8.46
C GLU A 3 -1.47 39.30 9.08
N LYS A 4 -2.11 38.29 9.68
CA LYS A 4 -1.42 37.06 10.05
C LYS A 4 -0.90 36.46 8.75
N VAL A 5 0.39 36.13 8.72
CA VAL A 5 0.95 35.35 7.61
C VAL A 5 0.16 34.04 7.54
N LYS A 6 -0.16 33.54 6.35
CA LYS A 6 -1.00 32.33 6.21
C LYS A 6 -0.44 31.12 6.98
N GLU A 7 0.86 31.07 7.20
CA GLU A 7 1.55 30.10 8.07
C GLU A 7 1.08 30.16 9.54
N ASP A 8 0.63 31.31 10.04
CA ASP A 8 0.17 31.55 11.42
C ASP A 8 -1.31 31.18 11.65
N LEU A 9 -1.97 30.66 10.63
CA LEU A 9 -3.36 30.19 10.71
C LEU A 9 -3.46 28.76 11.26
N LEU A 10 -2.40 27.96 11.16
CA LEU A 10 -2.33 26.61 11.72
C LEU A 10 -1.32 26.56 12.87
N ASN A 11 -1.76 26.03 14.02
CA ASN A 11 -0.83 25.61 15.06
C ASN A 11 -0.08 24.34 14.63
N GLU A 12 0.96 23.99 15.37
CA GLU A 12 1.83 22.85 15.04
C GLU A 12 1.07 21.51 14.96
N TYR A 13 0.13 21.26 15.87
CA TYR A 13 -0.69 20.04 15.86
C TYR A 13 -1.60 19.98 14.64
N GLN A 14 -2.22 21.10 14.26
CA GLN A 14 -3.05 21.20 13.05
C GLN A 14 -2.21 21.01 11.79
N ARG A 15 -1.00 21.58 11.75
CA ARG A 15 -0.05 21.42 10.64
C ARG A 15 0.39 19.97 10.48
N ARG A 16 0.71 19.29 11.59
CA ARG A 16 1.04 17.85 11.60
C ARG A 16 -0.14 16.98 11.17
N GLY A 17 -1.34 17.29 11.64
CA GLY A 17 -2.57 16.62 11.22
C GLY A 17 -2.80 16.75 9.71
N LEU A 18 -2.75 17.98 9.18
CA LEU A 18 -2.94 18.24 7.76
C LEU A 18 -1.86 17.57 6.89
N SER A 19 -0.60 17.62 7.32
CA SER A 19 0.50 16.94 6.63
C SER A 19 0.27 15.43 6.54
N SER A 20 -0.22 14.82 7.63
CA SER A 20 -0.55 13.39 7.66
C SER A 20 -1.70 13.05 6.70
N THR A 21 -2.76 13.87 6.68
CA THR A 21 -3.89 13.69 5.76
C THR A 21 -3.46 13.83 4.30
N PHE A 22 -2.66 14.83 3.96
CA PHE A 22 -2.20 15.02 2.58
C PHE A 22 -1.28 13.90 2.12
N ARG A 23 -0.44 13.38 3.00
CA ARG A 23 0.40 12.22 2.69
C ARG A 23 -0.44 10.99 2.35
N ILE A 24 -1.45 10.66 3.17
CA ILE A 24 -2.35 9.53 2.89
C ILE A 24 -3.07 9.74 1.56
N LEU A 25 -3.55 10.96 1.30
CA LEU A 25 -4.17 11.30 0.02
C LEU A 25 -3.22 11.10 -1.16
N GLU A 26 -1.96 11.54 -1.05
CA GLU A 26 -0.95 11.36 -2.11
C GLU A 26 -0.63 9.88 -2.37
N GLU A 27 -0.50 9.07 -1.31
CA GLU A 27 -0.33 7.61 -1.39
C GLU A 27 -1.51 6.98 -2.16
N MET A 28 -2.74 7.28 -1.75
CA MET A 28 -3.96 6.78 -2.42
C MET A 28 -4.07 7.23 -3.89
N MET A 29 -3.73 8.48 -4.20
CA MET A 29 -3.75 8.98 -5.58
C MET A 29 -2.72 8.26 -6.46
N CYS A 30 -1.55 7.94 -5.91
CA CYS A 30 -0.51 7.18 -6.60
C CYS A 30 -0.96 5.73 -6.87
N GLU A 31 -1.61 5.09 -5.90
CA GLU A 31 -2.17 3.75 -6.05
C GLU A 31 -3.27 3.70 -7.11
N ILE A 32 -4.24 4.62 -7.06
CA ILE A 32 -5.32 4.71 -8.05
C ILE A 32 -4.75 4.94 -9.45
N GLU A 33 -3.78 5.85 -9.60
CA GLU A 33 -3.13 6.09 -10.90
C GLU A 33 -2.38 4.86 -11.41
N THR A 34 -1.75 4.08 -10.52
CA THR A 34 -1.08 2.83 -10.90
C THR A 34 -2.09 1.79 -11.38
N LEU A 35 -3.18 1.59 -10.63
CA LEU A 35 -4.22 0.64 -10.97
C LEU A 35 -4.91 0.99 -12.28
N ILE A 36 -5.29 2.26 -12.45
CA ILE A 36 -6.01 2.70 -13.64
C ILE A 36 -5.16 2.66 -14.90
N ASN A 37 -3.83 2.74 -14.78
CA ASN A 37 -2.90 2.66 -15.90
C ASN A 37 -2.47 1.22 -16.19
N SER A 38 -2.71 0.26 -15.29
CA SER A 38 -2.49 -1.16 -15.55
C SER A 38 -3.56 -1.75 -16.47
N ASP A 39 -3.22 -2.81 -17.20
CA ASP A 39 -4.21 -3.62 -17.94
C ASP A 39 -4.97 -4.60 -17.02
N GLY A 40 -4.77 -4.49 -15.71
CA GLY A 40 -5.22 -5.44 -14.71
C GLY A 40 -4.08 -6.34 -14.21
N PHE A 41 -4.45 -7.41 -13.51
CA PHE A 41 -3.53 -8.35 -12.88
C PHE A 41 -4.03 -9.79 -13.09
N ARG A 42 -3.11 -10.71 -13.41
CA ARG A 42 -3.41 -12.14 -13.54
C ARG A 42 -2.47 -12.95 -12.66
N GLY A 43 -3.00 -13.51 -11.58
CA GLY A 43 -2.34 -14.51 -10.74
C GLY A 43 -2.92 -15.91 -10.96
N ASN A 44 -2.40 -16.88 -10.21
CA ASN A 44 -2.88 -18.27 -10.29
C ASN A 44 -4.30 -18.46 -9.74
N LEU A 45 -4.73 -17.61 -8.80
CA LEU A 45 -6.02 -17.71 -8.11
C LEU A 45 -6.89 -16.46 -8.27
N ILE A 46 -6.43 -15.45 -9.01
CA ILE A 46 -7.12 -14.17 -9.18
C ILE A 46 -6.86 -13.62 -10.57
N VAL A 47 -7.92 -13.07 -11.19
CA VAL A 47 -7.84 -12.27 -12.40
C VAL A 47 -8.58 -10.97 -12.13
N THR A 48 -7.92 -9.86 -12.39
CA THR A 48 -8.51 -8.53 -12.44
C THR A 48 -8.27 -8.01 -13.84
N GLU A 49 -9.32 -7.70 -14.56
CA GLU A 49 -9.24 -7.03 -15.86
C GLU A 49 -9.50 -5.55 -15.65
N ASN A 50 -8.85 -4.70 -16.44
CA ASN A 50 -9.22 -3.29 -16.47
C ASN A 50 -10.50 -3.12 -17.30
N ASP A 51 -11.63 -3.05 -16.61
CA ASP A 51 -12.96 -2.85 -17.19
C ASP A 51 -13.35 -1.37 -17.34
N ILE A 52 -12.42 -0.45 -17.04
CA ILE A 52 -12.64 0.99 -17.10
C ILE A 52 -12.42 1.48 -18.54
N LEU A 53 -13.42 2.16 -19.10
CA LEU A 53 -13.33 2.79 -20.42
C LEU A 53 -12.14 3.76 -20.50
N LEU A 54 -11.43 3.75 -21.63
CA LEU A 54 -10.25 4.59 -21.86
C LEU A 54 -10.51 6.08 -21.55
N GLN A 55 -11.65 6.61 -21.99
CA GLN A 55 -12.03 8.00 -21.70
C GLN A 55 -12.14 8.27 -20.20
N SER A 56 -12.77 7.36 -19.45
CA SER A 56 -12.90 7.49 -17.99
C SER A 56 -11.53 7.41 -17.30
N ARG A 57 -10.62 6.56 -17.80
CA ARG A 57 -9.23 6.49 -17.31
C ARG A 57 -8.53 7.82 -17.46
N GLU A 58 -8.58 8.41 -18.66
CA GLU A 58 -7.99 9.72 -18.93
C GLU A 58 -8.59 10.84 -18.08
N GLU A 59 -9.91 10.84 -17.89
CA GLU A 59 -10.59 11.82 -17.05
C GLU A 59 -10.16 11.71 -15.58
N ILE A 60 -10.05 10.50 -15.05
CA ILE A 60 -9.59 10.26 -13.67
C ILE A 60 -8.13 10.71 -13.51
N VAL A 61 -7.24 10.36 -14.43
CA VAL A 61 -5.83 10.80 -14.38
C VAL A 61 -5.73 12.34 -14.40
N LYS A 62 -6.55 13.02 -15.23
CA LYS A 62 -6.63 14.49 -15.21
C LYS A 62 -7.08 15.03 -13.84
N LYS A 63 -8.05 14.38 -13.17
CA LYS A 63 -8.47 14.78 -11.81
C LYS A 63 -7.40 14.54 -10.77
N ILE A 64 -6.68 13.43 -10.85
CA ILE A 64 -5.54 13.12 -9.96
C ILE A 64 -4.48 14.22 -10.07
N GLN A 65 -4.17 14.67 -11.29
CA GLN A 65 -3.22 15.76 -11.49
C GLN A 65 -3.69 17.07 -10.85
N LEU A 66 -4.96 17.43 -11.00
CA LEU A 66 -5.53 18.62 -10.33
C LEU A 66 -5.51 18.52 -8.80
N VAL A 67 -5.68 17.31 -8.24
CA VAL A 67 -5.53 17.07 -6.79
C VAL A 67 -4.10 17.34 -6.36
N ARG A 68 -3.10 16.79 -7.07
CA ARG A 68 -1.67 17.01 -6.77
C ARG A 68 -1.29 18.48 -6.82
N GLU A 69 -1.80 19.23 -7.80
CA GLU A 69 -1.56 20.68 -7.90
C GLU A 69 -2.13 21.43 -6.69
N LYS A 70 -3.34 21.08 -6.25
CA LYS A 70 -3.97 21.68 -5.06
C LYS A 70 -3.20 21.34 -3.78
N VAL A 71 -2.80 20.08 -3.62
CA VAL A 71 -1.97 19.64 -2.48
C VAL A 71 -0.64 20.40 -2.48
N SER A 72 0.06 20.47 -3.62
CA SER A 72 1.32 21.20 -3.74
C SER A 72 1.19 22.67 -3.35
N HIS A 73 0.12 23.33 -3.81
CA HIS A 73 -0.16 24.73 -3.45
C HIS A 73 -0.40 24.90 -1.95
N LEU A 74 -1.24 24.05 -1.34
CA LEU A 74 -1.57 24.12 0.07
C LEU A 74 -0.37 23.75 0.96
N SER A 75 0.42 22.75 0.56
CA SER A 75 1.65 22.36 1.26
C SER A 75 2.65 23.50 1.32
N LYS A 76 2.83 24.25 0.22
CA LYS A 76 3.65 25.46 0.20
C LYS A 76 3.05 26.58 1.05
N GLN A 77 1.74 26.83 0.91
CA GLN A 77 1.04 27.90 1.64
C GLN A 77 1.11 27.73 3.16
N PHE A 78 1.09 26.50 3.65
CA PHE A 78 1.09 26.16 5.07
C PHE A 78 2.42 25.56 5.54
N ALA A 79 3.50 25.67 4.77
CA ALA A 79 4.82 25.14 5.11
C ALA A 79 4.75 23.70 5.69
N LEU A 80 4.00 22.82 5.02
CA LEU A 80 3.83 21.43 5.45
C LEU A 80 5.12 20.66 5.22
N GLU A 81 5.45 19.77 6.15
CA GLU A 81 6.69 19.01 6.11
C GLU A 81 6.57 17.82 5.14
N MET A 82 7.55 17.72 4.24
CA MET A 82 7.74 16.51 3.44
C MET A 82 8.39 15.44 4.30
N LYS A 83 7.76 14.26 4.40
CA LYS A 83 8.35 13.10 5.08
C LYS A 83 8.88 12.11 4.07
N GLN A 84 10.17 11.82 4.14
CA GLN A 84 10.76 10.73 3.37
C GLN A 84 10.34 9.39 4.00
N ALA A 85 9.59 8.59 3.25
CA ALA A 85 9.35 7.19 3.58
C ALA A 85 10.41 6.31 2.89
N LYS A 86 10.85 5.25 3.57
CA LYS A 86 11.72 4.24 2.97
C LYS A 86 10.84 3.20 2.28
N LEU A 87 10.96 3.09 0.96
CA LEU A 87 10.26 2.05 0.19
C LEU A 87 10.58 0.64 0.74
N SER A 88 11.82 0.40 1.17
CA SER A 88 12.21 -0.87 1.78
C SER A 88 11.40 -1.19 3.05
N SER A 89 11.08 -0.19 3.87
CA SER A 89 10.25 -0.41 5.06
C SER A 89 8.81 -0.76 4.71
N GLN A 90 8.26 -0.22 3.62
CA GLN A 90 6.94 -0.58 3.13
C GLN A 90 6.92 -2.02 2.60
N ILE A 91 7.85 -2.36 1.71
CA ILE A 91 7.94 -3.72 1.16
C ILE A 91 8.17 -4.75 2.27
N LEU A 92 9.01 -4.44 3.27
CA LEU A 92 9.21 -5.33 4.42
C LEU A 92 7.93 -5.56 5.23
N ALA A 93 7.09 -4.55 5.39
CA ALA A 93 5.79 -4.70 6.07
C ALA A 93 4.86 -5.63 5.26
N ASP A 94 4.81 -5.46 3.94
CA ASP A 94 4.01 -6.31 3.05
C ASP A 94 4.50 -7.78 3.06
N LEU A 95 5.81 -8.00 3.01
CA LEU A 95 6.40 -9.34 3.11
C LEU A 95 6.11 -10.00 4.47
N SER A 96 6.16 -9.22 5.56
CA SER A 96 5.81 -9.72 6.90
C SER A 96 4.34 -10.15 6.96
N TYR A 97 3.44 -9.38 6.34
CA TYR A 97 2.04 -9.73 6.23
C TYR A 97 1.81 -11.00 5.40
N CYS A 98 2.52 -11.15 4.28
CA CYS A 98 2.49 -12.39 3.50
C CYS A 98 2.94 -13.60 4.32
N TRP A 99 4.02 -13.46 5.09
CA TRP A 99 4.53 -14.51 5.96
C TRP A 99 3.48 -14.95 6.99
N GLU A 100 2.85 -14.00 7.69
CA GLU A 100 1.81 -14.28 8.68
C GLU A 100 0.58 -14.96 8.04
N THR A 101 0.19 -14.50 6.86
CA THR A 101 -0.92 -15.09 6.09
C THR A 101 -0.62 -16.55 5.70
N LEU A 102 0.61 -16.84 5.26
CA LEU A 102 1.04 -18.19 4.88
C LEU A 102 1.10 -19.12 6.10
N GLU A 103 1.63 -18.67 7.23
CA GLU A 103 1.59 -19.45 8.48
C GLU A 103 0.15 -19.76 8.93
N GLY A 104 -0.77 -18.80 8.72
CA GLY A 104 -2.20 -18.99 8.94
C GLY A 104 -2.86 -20.03 8.03
N SER A 105 -2.22 -20.42 6.93
CA SER A 105 -2.76 -21.35 5.94
C SER A 105 -2.35 -22.82 6.13
N LYS A 106 -1.46 -23.12 7.09
CA LYS A 106 -1.00 -24.49 7.39
C LYS A 106 -2.15 -25.38 7.87
N ALA A 107 -2.02 -26.70 7.65
CA ALA A 107 -3.08 -27.67 7.91
C ALA A 107 -3.70 -27.59 9.32
N LYS A 108 -2.87 -27.31 10.34
CA LYS A 108 -3.33 -27.11 11.73
C LYS A 108 -4.35 -25.97 11.86
N ARG A 109 -4.17 -24.88 11.12
CA ARG A 109 -5.02 -23.68 11.16
C ARG A 109 -6.28 -23.85 10.33
N LEU A 110 -6.23 -24.70 9.29
CA LEU A 110 -7.39 -25.01 8.45
C LEU A 110 -8.51 -25.74 9.21
N ARG A 111 -8.22 -26.35 10.36
CA ARG A 111 -9.24 -26.95 11.24
C ARG A 111 -10.34 -25.98 11.69
N GLY A 112 -10.05 -24.67 11.67
CA GLY A 112 -11.06 -23.64 11.94
C GLY A 112 -12.12 -23.51 10.84
N TYR A 113 -11.87 -24.05 9.65
CA TYR A 113 -12.75 -23.98 8.48
C TYR A 113 -13.46 -25.31 8.17
N GLY A 114 -13.19 -26.36 8.96
CA GLY A 114 -13.78 -27.68 8.77
C GLY A 114 -12.86 -28.80 9.23
N GLU A 115 -13.31 -30.04 9.07
CA GLU A 115 -12.46 -31.22 9.31
C GLU A 115 -11.29 -31.25 8.31
N VAL A 116 -10.11 -31.59 8.81
CA VAL A 116 -8.89 -31.67 8.01
C VAL A 116 -8.51 -33.14 7.90
N GLU A 117 -8.35 -33.61 6.66
CA GLU A 117 -7.94 -34.97 6.33
C GLU A 117 -6.62 -35.34 7.00
N GLU A 118 -6.53 -36.58 7.51
CA GLU A 118 -5.29 -37.07 8.12
C GLU A 118 -4.16 -37.11 7.07
N GLY A 119 -3.02 -36.48 7.38
CA GLY A 119 -1.87 -36.44 6.49
C GLY A 119 -1.84 -35.24 5.55
N LEU A 120 -2.84 -34.35 5.55
CA LEU A 120 -2.78 -33.09 4.79
C LEU A 120 -1.54 -32.28 5.16
N GLU A 121 -1.16 -32.25 6.43
CA GLU A 121 0.04 -31.54 6.92
C GLU A 121 1.32 -32.05 6.26
N LYS A 122 1.38 -33.33 5.88
CA LYS A 122 2.57 -33.92 5.25
C LYS A 122 2.72 -33.51 3.79
N VAL A 123 1.63 -33.07 3.15
CA VAL A 123 1.61 -32.66 1.74
C VAL A 123 1.65 -31.14 1.62
N LEU A 124 0.79 -30.44 2.36
CA LEU A 124 0.60 -29.00 2.26
C LEU A 124 1.70 -28.22 2.96
N ASP A 125 2.01 -28.53 4.22
CA ASP A 125 2.89 -27.69 5.05
C ASP A 125 4.30 -27.56 4.44
N PRO A 126 4.94 -28.61 3.86
CA PRO A 126 6.23 -28.45 3.19
C PRO A 126 6.21 -27.48 1.99
N GLN A 127 5.08 -27.40 1.27
CA GLN A 127 4.94 -26.48 0.14
C GLN A 127 4.75 -25.04 0.64
N ILE A 128 3.98 -24.84 1.70
CA ILE A 128 3.83 -23.55 2.36
C ILE A 128 5.16 -23.08 2.95
N ASP A 129 5.92 -23.98 3.59
CA ASP A 129 7.25 -23.69 4.12
C ASP A 129 8.24 -23.27 3.01
N ALA A 130 8.17 -23.92 1.84
CA ALA A 130 8.98 -23.53 0.69
C ALA A 130 8.68 -22.09 0.22
N ILE A 131 7.40 -21.67 0.21
CA ILE A 131 7.00 -20.30 -0.13
C ILE A 131 7.45 -19.32 0.96
N ILE A 132 7.28 -19.67 2.23
CA ILE A 132 7.74 -18.87 3.38
C ILE A 132 9.25 -18.61 3.31
N ASN A 133 10.04 -19.61 2.91
CA ASN A 133 11.49 -19.44 2.73
C ASN A 133 11.80 -18.39 1.67
N LEU A 134 11.09 -18.40 0.52
CA LEU A 134 11.26 -17.38 -0.52
C LEU A 134 10.91 -15.97 -0.02
N ILE A 135 9.81 -15.81 0.73
CA ILE A 135 9.44 -14.53 1.34
C ILE A 135 10.55 -14.05 2.29
N THR A 136 11.08 -14.95 3.11
CA THR A 136 12.17 -14.66 4.05
C THR A 136 13.46 -14.27 3.31
N GLU A 137 13.77 -14.91 2.19
CA GLU A 137 14.89 -14.55 1.33
C GLU A 137 14.73 -13.14 0.74
N MET A 138 13.52 -12.76 0.30
CA MET A 138 13.22 -11.40 -0.17
C MET A 138 13.44 -10.35 0.94
N GLU A 139 13.00 -10.62 2.16
CA GLU A 139 13.26 -9.72 3.29
C GLU A 139 14.76 -9.55 3.55
N ASN A 140 15.52 -10.64 3.48
CA ASN A 140 16.96 -10.63 3.71
C ASN A 140 17.71 -9.82 2.64
N ILE A 141 17.22 -9.79 1.40
CA ILE A 141 17.76 -8.91 0.34
C ILE A 141 17.58 -7.44 0.74
N LEU A 142 16.41 -7.07 1.25
CA LEU A 142 16.08 -5.70 1.63
C LEU A 142 16.78 -5.22 2.91
N LYS A 143 17.06 -6.14 3.86
CA LYS A 143 17.75 -5.85 5.14
C LYS A 143 19.28 -5.70 4.99
N LYS A 144 19.87 -6.14 3.88
CA LYS A 144 21.33 -6.09 3.62
C LYS A 144 21.83 -4.74 3.08
N HIS A 145 20.95 -3.74 2.96
CA HIS A 145 21.23 -2.39 2.49
C HIS A 145 20.72 -1.34 3.49
#